data_AF-A0A965G7E5-F1
#
_entry.id   AF-A0A965G7E5-F1
#
_cell.length_a   1.000
_cell.length_b   1.000
_cell.length_c   1.000
_cell.angle_alpha   90.00
_cell.angle_beta   90.00
_cell.angle_gamma   90.00
#
_symmetry.space_group_name_H-M   'P 1'
#
loop_
_entity.id
_entity.type
_entity.pdbx_description
1 polymer ?
#
loop_
_entity_poly.entity_id
_entity_poly.type
_entity_poly.pdbx_seq_one_letter_code
_entity_poly.pdbx_strand_id
1 'polypeptide(L)'
;MLPKTSSFFFLLLTLLAQSHATEWDPKMEPALGLAFPLEVKKDRVVLSQDLLLTPDKVLPAGTVLRTIFRPVTLTEGEKKTRRGVDEDSFSRVAPKVTTKGLMTETERKVMDRAYGTVWTNPIDFRRTLELTTPDNLRFVLEPAPGVTPPPVEIPSFPDGLCVVGNPSPHILSVLKESPGAKAGFRGGDSILEIAGQPAGDNLTEFATRFKAARENAAKKRADVRFKVRRSTGECESLVLHVPPSWNSAFEE
;
A
#
# COMPACT_ATOMS: atom_id res chain seq x y z
N MET A 1 -13.85 -57.96 -47.08
CA MET A 1 -13.96 -58.51 -45.70
C MET A 1 -12.98 -57.74 -44.81
N LEU A 2 -13.48 -57.07 -43.77
CA LEU A 2 -12.70 -56.45 -42.67
C LEU A 2 -12.17 -57.55 -41.71
N PRO A 3 -11.08 -57.35 -40.93
CA PRO A 3 -11.01 -56.43 -39.75
C PRO A 3 -9.71 -55.57 -39.67
N LYS A 4 -9.73 -54.32 -39.21
CA LYS A 4 -9.78 -53.76 -37.82
C LYS A 4 -8.50 -53.95 -36.97
N THR A 5 -7.68 -52.89 -36.91
CA THR A 5 -6.84 -52.47 -35.77
C THR A 5 -6.82 -50.93 -35.75
N SER A 6 -7.62 -50.29 -34.88
CA SER A 6 -7.19 -49.60 -33.65
C SER A 6 -5.88 -48.83 -33.73
N SER A 7 -5.97 -47.50 -33.78
CA SER A 7 -5.11 -46.63 -32.98
C SER A 7 -5.81 -45.30 -32.72
N PHE A 8 -6.01 -45.06 -31.43
CA PHE A 8 -6.42 -43.81 -30.82
C PHE A 8 -5.57 -42.64 -31.34
N PHE A 9 -6.21 -41.64 -31.94
CA PHE A 9 -5.61 -40.32 -32.03
C PHE A 9 -6.40 -39.35 -31.16
N PHE A 10 -5.65 -38.80 -30.21
CA PHE A 10 -6.09 -37.90 -29.16
C PHE A 10 -6.88 -36.71 -29.71
N LEU A 11 -8.05 -36.51 -29.10
CA LEU A 11 -8.89 -35.34 -29.23
C LEU A 11 -8.12 -34.14 -28.65
N LEU A 12 -7.57 -33.28 -29.52
CA LEU A 12 -6.97 -32.01 -29.14
C LEU A 12 -8.10 -31.03 -28.79
N LEU A 13 -8.58 -31.10 -27.54
CA LEU A 13 -9.42 -30.06 -26.95
C LEU A 13 -8.57 -28.79 -26.83
N THR A 14 -8.70 -27.89 -27.80
CA THR A 14 -8.32 -26.48 -27.64
C THR A 14 -9.29 -25.83 -26.67
N LEU A 15 -9.01 -26.01 -25.37
CA LEU A 15 -9.62 -25.21 -24.32
C LEU A 15 -9.22 -23.75 -24.53
N LEU A 16 -10.22 -22.97 -24.94
CA LEU A 16 -10.44 -21.58 -24.58
C LEU A 16 -9.43 -21.03 -23.56
N ALA A 17 -8.47 -20.24 -24.04
CA ALA A 17 -7.87 -19.21 -23.22
C ALA A 17 -8.95 -18.15 -22.95
N GLN A 18 -9.79 -18.40 -21.95
CA GLN A 18 -10.49 -17.32 -21.28
C GLN A 18 -9.40 -16.53 -20.56
N SER A 19 -8.96 -15.43 -21.18
CA SER A 19 -8.30 -14.35 -20.47
C SER A 19 -9.32 -13.80 -19.48
N HIS A 20 -9.40 -14.43 -18.31
CA HIS A 20 -9.94 -13.76 -17.14
C HIS A 20 -9.13 -12.48 -17.01
N ALA A 21 -9.84 -11.35 -17.10
CA ALA A 21 -9.37 -10.05 -16.66
C ALA A 21 -8.65 -10.29 -15.33
N THR A 22 -7.33 -10.15 -15.35
CA THR A 22 -6.50 -10.33 -14.18
C THR A 22 -6.89 -9.18 -13.27
N GLU A 23 -7.75 -9.47 -12.30
CA GLU A 23 -8.05 -8.59 -11.18
C GLU A 23 -6.71 -8.36 -10.49
N TRP A 24 -6.08 -7.24 -10.88
CA TRP A 24 -4.79 -6.81 -10.42
C TRP A 24 -4.91 -6.58 -8.91
N ASP A 25 -4.49 -7.57 -8.13
CA ASP A 25 -4.39 -7.49 -6.68
C ASP A 25 -2.90 -7.35 -6.33
N PRO A 26 -2.39 -6.12 -6.11
CA PRO A 26 -1.00 -5.91 -5.78
C PRO A 26 -0.78 -6.34 -4.33
N LYS A 27 -0.54 -7.64 -4.15
CA LYS A 27 -0.20 -8.23 -2.86
C LYS A 27 1.26 -7.92 -2.52
N MET A 28 1.49 -7.49 -1.29
CA MET A 28 2.83 -7.31 -0.76
C MET A 28 3.47 -8.67 -0.45
N GLU A 29 4.80 -8.77 -0.53
CA GLU A 29 5.56 -10.01 -0.28
C GLU A 29 6.67 -9.79 0.76
N PRO A 30 6.65 -10.53 1.90
CA PRO A 30 5.58 -11.42 2.37
C PRO A 30 4.27 -10.65 2.66
N ALA A 31 3.14 -11.36 2.71
CA ALA A 31 1.84 -10.74 2.89
C ALA A 31 1.77 -9.88 4.16
N LEU A 32 1.19 -8.67 4.06
CA LEU A 32 1.16 -7.73 5.19
C LEU A 32 0.43 -8.32 6.40
N GLY A 33 -0.66 -9.07 6.20
CA GLY A 33 -1.37 -9.73 7.31
C GLY A 33 -0.48 -10.69 8.11
N LEU A 34 0.58 -11.25 7.50
CA LEU A 34 1.51 -12.15 8.18
C LEU A 34 2.65 -11.40 8.86
N ALA A 35 3.17 -10.37 8.20
CA ALA A 35 4.40 -9.69 8.63
C ALA A 35 4.18 -8.45 9.51
N PHE A 36 3.01 -7.79 9.45
CA PHE A 36 2.80 -6.48 10.08
C PHE A 36 3.17 -6.48 11.59
N PRO A 37 3.94 -5.48 12.07
CA PRO A 37 4.58 -5.53 13.38
C PRO A 37 3.57 -5.15 14.47
N LEU A 38 2.76 -6.13 14.88
CA LEU A 38 1.69 -5.94 15.85
C LEU A 38 1.94 -6.72 17.14
N GLU A 39 1.65 -6.09 18.25
CA GLU A 39 1.57 -6.71 19.57
C GLU A 39 0.32 -6.23 20.31
N VAL A 40 0.00 -6.87 21.45
CA VAL A 40 -1.11 -6.47 22.32
C VAL A 40 -0.55 -5.86 23.59
N LYS A 41 -0.91 -4.61 23.88
CA LYS A 41 -0.59 -3.92 25.14
C LYS A 41 -1.86 -3.33 25.73
N LYS A 42 -2.16 -3.67 26.99
CA LYS A 42 -3.35 -3.17 27.72
C LYS A 42 -4.66 -3.36 26.93
N ASP A 43 -4.85 -4.54 26.35
CA ASP A 43 -6.03 -4.88 25.53
C ASP A 43 -6.21 -3.96 24.30
N ARG A 44 -5.10 -3.48 23.75
CA ARG A 44 -5.04 -2.67 22.53
C ARG A 44 -4.04 -3.28 21.55
N VAL A 45 -4.39 -3.27 20.27
CA VAL A 45 -3.45 -3.57 19.19
C VAL A 45 -2.52 -2.37 19.00
N VAL A 46 -1.21 -2.61 19.11
CA VAL A 46 -0.19 -1.56 18.96
C VAL A 46 0.91 -2.00 18.02
N LEU A 47 1.60 -1.02 17.42
CA LEU A 47 2.82 -1.27 16.66
C LEU A 47 3.96 -1.74 17.59
N SER A 48 4.60 -2.86 17.27
CA SER A 48 5.77 -3.34 18.01
C SER A 48 7.09 -2.70 17.55
N GLN A 49 7.10 -2.04 16.39
CA GLN A 49 8.25 -1.36 15.80
C GLN A 49 7.81 -0.04 15.18
N ASP A 50 8.76 0.86 14.96
CA ASP A 50 8.50 2.07 14.18
C ASP A 50 8.17 1.67 12.73
N LEU A 51 7.22 2.37 12.12
CA LEU A 51 6.74 2.11 10.76
C LEU A 51 6.85 3.37 9.90
N LEU A 52 7.53 3.27 8.76
CA LEU A 52 7.57 4.34 7.76
C LEU A 52 6.28 4.27 6.95
N LEU A 53 5.34 5.16 7.28
CA LEU A 53 4.00 5.14 6.72
C LEU A 53 3.94 5.87 5.38
N THR A 54 4.55 7.06 5.33
CA THR A 54 4.73 7.91 4.16
C THR A 54 6.16 8.47 4.16
N PRO A 55 6.67 9.07 3.07
CA PRO A 55 8.04 9.58 3.01
C PRO A 55 8.39 10.61 4.11
N ASP A 56 7.38 11.22 4.71
CA ASP A 56 7.45 12.28 5.71
C ASP A 56 6.88 11.88 7.08
N LYS A 57 6.39 10.64 7.23
CA LYS A 57 5.71 10.21 8.46
C LYS A 57 6.16 8.83 8.92
N VAL A 58 6.69 8.82 10.13
CA VAL A 58 6.99 7.60 10.89
C VAL A 58 5.95 7.47 12.01
N LEU A 59 5.31 6.32 12.10
CA LEU A 59 4.53 5.95 13.28
C LEU A 59 5.46 5.25 14.28
N PRO A 60 5.62 5.75 15.50
CA PRO A 60 6.51 5.13 16.49
C PRO A 60 5.94 3.82 17.02
N ALA A 61 6.81 2.94 17.49
CA ALA A 61 6.44 1.78 18.28
C ALA A 61 5.57 2.20 19.48
N GLY A 62 4.59 1.38 19.83
CA GLY A 62 3.58 1.67 20.84
C GLY A 62 2.38 2.49 20.34
N THR A 63 2.39 2.96 19.09
CA THR A 63 1.19 3.58 18.48
C THR A 63 0.02 2.60 18.48
N VAL A 64 -1.11 3.00 19.06
CA VAL A 64 -2.33 2.20 19.12
C VAL A 64 -3.10 2.31 17.80
N LEU A 65 -3.38 1.16 17.20
CA LEU A 65 -4.17 1.06 15.97
C LEU A 65 -5.58 0.60 16.35
N ARG A 66 -6.57 1.49 16.21
CA ARG A 66 -7.96 1.20 16.60
C ARG A 66 -8.63 0.23 15.66
N THR A 67 -8.52 0.49 14.35
CA THR A 67 -9.11 -0.35 13.31
C THR A 67 -8.51 -0.02 11.94
N ILE A 68 -8.81 -0.87 10.97
CA ILE A 68 -8.63 -0.60 9.55
C ILE A 68 -10.01 -0.42 8.96
N PHE A 69 -10.21 0.60 8.13
CA PHE A 69 -11.42 0.68 7.32
C PHE A 69 -11.09 0.85 5.84
N ARG A 70 -12.01 0.39 5.01
CA ARG A 70 -11.99 0.60 3.56
C ARG A 70 -13.08 1.60 3.20
N PRO A 71 -12.76 2.71 2.54
CA PRO A 71 -13.80 3.55 1.96
C PRO A 71 -14.59 2.71 0.95
N VAL A 72 -15.91 2.86 0.94
CA VAL A 72 -16.76 2.19 -0.04
C VAL A 72 -16.54 2.89 -1.38
N THR A 73 -15.66 2.34 -2.23
CA THR A 73 -15.64 2.75 -3.64
C THR A 73 -16.98 2.33 -4.24
N LEU A 74 -17.86 3.30 -4.47
CA LEU A 74 -19.03 3.10 -5.31
C LEU A 74 -18.52 2.76 -6.71
N THR A 75 -18.31 1.48 -6.99
CA THR A 75 -18.23 0.99 -8.35
C THR A 75 -19.48 1.48 -9.07
N GLU A 76 -19.27 2.11 -10.23
CA GLU A 76 -20.31 2.56 -11.16
C GLU A 76 -21.43 1.51 -11.25
N GLY A 77 -22.54 1.74 -10.56
CA GLY A 77 -23.60 0.74 -10.43
C GLY A 77 -24.72 1.19 -9.51
N GLU A 78 -24.41 1.93 -8.44
CA GLU A 78 -25.43 2.63 -7.65
C GLU A 78 -25.71 4.04 -8.20
N LYS A 79 -25.95 4.16 -9.51
CA LYS A 79 -26.95 5.16 -9.95
C LYS A 79 -28.29 4.62 -9.47
N LYS A 80 -28.62 4.92 -8.21
CA LYS A 80 -29.99 4.79 -7.73
C LYS A 80 -30.85 5.57 -8.71
N THR A 81 -31.61 4.82 -9.50
CA THR A 81 -32.76 5.28 -10.26
C THR A 81 -33.67 6.00 -9.29
N ARG A 82 -33.47 7.31 -9.15
CA ARG A 82 -34.50 8.19 -8.63
C ARG A 82 -35.61 8.13 -9.67
N ARG A 83 -36.65 7.34 -9.34
CA ARG A 83 -37.92 7.30 -10.07
C ARG A 83 -38.29 8.70 -10.55
N GLY A 84 -38.51 8.79 -11.86
CA GLY A 84 -39.25 9.86 -12.53
C GLY A 84 -38.44 11.13 -12.74
N VAL A 85 -37.78 11.23 -13.89
CA VAL A 85 -38.16 12.11 -15.02
C VAL A 85 -37.13 11.80 -16.09
N ASP A 86 -37.56 11.11 -17.14
CA ASP A 86 -36.84 11.11 -18.41
C ASP A 86 -37.61 11.99 -19.39
N GLU A 87 -36.83 12.53 -20.32
CA GLU A 87 -37.20 13.25 -21.54
C GLU A 87 -37.29 14.78 -21.47
N ASP A 88 -36.31 15.36 -22.18
CA ASP A 88 -36.26 16.67 -22.80
C ASP A 88 -36.05 17.90 -21.92
N SER A 89 -34.78 18.16 -21.65
CA SER A 89 -34.26 19.53 -21.73
C SER A 89 -32.76 19.52 -21.99
N PHE A 90 -32.41 19.63 -23.28
CA PHE A 90 -31.15 20.18 -23.75
C PHE A 90 -30.89 21.55 -23.08
N SER A 91 -30.19 21.56 -21.95
CA SER A 91 -29.60 22.78 -21.40
C SER A 91 -28.08 22.69 -21.50
N ARG A 92 -27.49 23.53 -22.36
CA ARG A 92 -26.05 23.70 -22.56
C ARG A 92 -25.39 24.45 -21.40
N VAL A 93 -25.64 24.03 -20.17
CA VAL A 93 -24.90 24.51 -19.00
C VAL A 93 -24.56 23.29 -18.17
N ALA A 94 -23.35 22.77 -18.35
CA ALA A 94 -22.81 21.76 -17.45
C ALA A 94 -22.86 22.34 -16.03
N PRO A 95 -23.61 21.75 -15.09
CA PRO A 95 -23.49 22.16 -13.70
C PRO A 95 -22.05 21.86 -13.30
N LYS A 96 -21.31 22.92 -12.92
CA LYS A 96 -20.05 22.78 -12.18
C LYS A 96 -20.38 22.12 -10.84
N VAL A 97 -20.56 20.80 -10.85
CA VAL A 97 -20.57 20.02 -9.63
C VAL A 97 -19.12 19.97 -9.19
N THR A 98 -18.78 20.85 -8.24
CA THR A 98 -17.56 20.75 -7.47
C THR A 98 -17.58 19.42 -6.73
N THR A 99 -16.95 18.40 -7.31
CA THR A 99 -16.64 17.07 -6.73
C THR A 99 -15.63 17.17 -5.58
N LYS A 100 -15.73 18.21 -4.75
CA LYS A 100 -15.09 18.31 -3.45
C LYS A 100 -16.17 18.21 -2.38
N GLY A 101 -16.31 17.02 -1.78
CA GLY A 101 -16.55 16.97 -0.34
C GLY A 101 -17.96 16.68 0.17
N LEU A 102 -18.82 15.93 -0.54
CA LEU A 102 -19.89 15.23 0.16
C LEU A 102 -19.63 13.73 0.14
N MET A 103 -19.04 13.23 1.24
CA MET A 103 -19.19 11.81 1.60
C MET A 103 -20.68 11.46 1.58
N THR A 104 -21.01 10.37 0.91
CA THR A 104 -22.34 9.77 0.91
C THR A 104 -22.75 9.40 2.34
N GLU A 105 -24.05 9.30 2.60
CA GLU A 105 -24.55 8.89 3.92
C GLU A 105 -24.01 7.52 4.35
N THR A 106 -23.84 6.62 3.38
CA THR A 106 -23.22 5.31 3.59
C THR A 106 -21.77 5.42 4.03
N GLU A 107 -20.96 6.26 3.36
CA GLU A 107 -19.56 6.49 3.74
C GLU A 107 -19.44 7.11 5.13
N ARG A 108 -20.33 8.06 5.49
CA ARG A 108 -20.37 8.63 6.84
C ARG A 108 -20.68 7.57 7.90
N LYS A 109 -21.69 6.72 7.68
CA LYS A 109 -22.02 5.63 8.61
C LYS A 109 -20.89 4.61 8.77
N VAL A 110 -20.19 4.29 7.68
CA VAL A 110 -19.03 3.38 7.73
C VAL A 110 -17.87 4.02 8.50
N MET A 111 -17.61 5.30 8.26
CA MET A 111 -16.57 6.07 8.95
C MET A 111 -16.88 6.23 10.45
N ASP A 112 -18.12 6.57 10.81
CA ASP A 112 -18.56 6.68 12.20
C ASP A 112 -18.42 5.35 12.94
N ARG A 113 -18.77 4.23 12.29
CA ARG A 113 -18.52 2.89 12.82
C ARG A 113 -17.03 2.63 13.02
N ALA A 114 -16.19 3.01 12.06
CA ALA A 114 -14.75 2.85 12.17
C ALA A 114 -14.18 3.65 13.35
N TYR A 115 -14.63 4.89 13.57
CA TYR A 115 -14.23 5.70 14.73
C TYR A 115 -14.62 5.07 16.07
N GLY A 116 -15.78 4.42 16.13
CA GLY A 116 -16.23 3.69 17.33
C GLY A 116 -15.54 2.34 17.56
N THR A 117 -14.86 1.79 16.56
CA THR A 117 -14.27 0.45 16.63
C THR A 117 -12.87 0.51 17.24
N VAL A 118 -12.63 -0.33 18.24
CA VAL A 118 -11.29 -0.55 18.81
C VAL A 118 -11.03 -2.05 18.86
N TRP A 119 -10.02 -2.50 18.11
CA TRP A 119 -9.62 -3.89 18.11
C TRP A 119 -8.68 -4.20 19.27
N THR A 120 -8.96 -5.34 19.89
CA THR A 120 -8.18 -5.91 21.00
C THR A 120 -7.37 -7.12 20.55
N ASN A 121 -7.78 -7.74 19.43
CA ASN A 121 -7.18 -8.93 18.86
C ASN A 121 -6.36 -8.61 17.59
N PRO A 122 -5.05 -8.89 17.56
CA PRO A 122 -4.20 -8.61 16.41
C PRO A 122 -4.52 -9.53 15.22
N ILE A 123 -5.15 -10.70 15.44
CA ILE A 123 -5.54 -11.62 14.37
C ILE A 123 -6.60 -10.99 13.46
N ASP A 124 -7.58 -10.31 14.05
CA ASP A 124 -8.61 -9.62 13.28
C ASP A 124 -7.99 -8.45 12.49
N PHE A 125 -7.03 -7.75 13.11
CA PHE A 125 -6.26 -6.71 12.43
C PHE A 125 -5.52 -7.22 11.20
N ARG A 126 -4.80 -8.33 11.37
CA ARG A 126 -4.05 -9.00 10.30
C ARG A 126 -4.96 -9.51 9.19
N ARG A 127 -6.12 -10.08 9.53
CA ARG A 127 -7.10 -10.56 8.55
C ARG A 127 -7.63 -9.41 7.70
N THR A 128 -7.96 -8.27 8.30
CA THR A 128 -8.46 -7.12 7.53
C THR A 128 -7.37 -6.47 6.68
N LEU A 129 -6.12 -6.43 7.17
CA LEU A 129 -4.95 -6.03 6.37
C LEU A 129 -4.84 -6.87 5.09
N GLU A 130 -4.98 -8.20 5.20
CA GLU A 130 -4.86 -9.11 4.06
C GLU A 130 -5.97 -8.96 3.02
N LEU A 131 -7.17 -8.57 3.47
CA LEU A 131 -8.33 -8.36 2.60
C LEU A 131 -8.37 -6.96 1.97
N THR A 132 -7.40 -6.09 2.29
CA THR A 132 -7.41 -4.69 1.88
C THR A 132 -6.22 -4.40 0.98
N THR A 133 -6.49 -3.90 -0.23
CA THR A 133 -5.44 -3.41 -1.11
C THR A 133 -4.76 -2.17 -0.50
N PRO A 134 -3.44 -1.98 -0.70
CA PRO A 134 -2.72 -0.83 -0.14
C PRO A 134 -3.38 0.52 -0.42
N ASP A 135 -3.91 0.74 -1.63
CA ASP A 135 -4.54 2.01 -2.03
C ASP A 135 -5.81 2.34 -1.23
N ASN A 136 -6.51 1.32 -0.75
CA ASN A 136 -7.74 1.44 0.04
C ASN A 136 -7.49 1.30 1.55
N LEU A 137 -6.25 1.13 1.96
CA LEU A 137 -5.89 0.95 3.36
C LEU A 137 -6.01 2.28 4.10
N ARG A 138 -6.75 2.29 5.21
CA ARG A 138 -6.86 3.43 6.11
C ARG A 138 -6.68 2.96 7.55
N PHE A 139 -5.71 3.53 8.26
CA PHE A 139 -5.48 3.24 9.67
C PHE A 139 -6.16 4.28 10.53
N VAL A 140 -7.05 3.84 11.42
CA VAL A 140 -7.61 4.70 12.47
C VAL A 140 -6.71 4.59 13.69
N LEU A 141 -6.12 5.71 14.11
CA LEU A 141 -5.23 5.75 15.25
C LEU A 141 -5.98 6.14 16.53
N GLU A 142 -5.41 5.81 17.68
CA GLU A 142 -5.88 6.36 18.95
C GLU A 142 -5.66 7.87 18.99
N PRO A 143 -6.70 8.69 19.26
CA PRO A 143 -6.54 10.12 19.37
C PRO A 143 -5.76 10.49 20.64
N ALA A 144 -5.01 11.58 20.57
CA ALA A 144 -4.53 12.24 21.78
C ALA A 144 -5.73 12.80 22.58
N PRO A 145 -5.61 13.00 23.91
CA PRO A 145 -6.67 13.59 24.72
C PRO A 145 -7.20 14.91 24.13
N GLY A 146 -8.52 15.00 23.92
CA GLY A 146 -9.17 16.18 23.34
C GLY A 146 -9.19 16.23 21.81
N VAL A 147 -8.64 15.25 21.10
CA VAL A 147 -8.68 15.18 19.63
C VAL A 147 -9.87 14.35 19.17
N THR A 148 -10.80 14.99 18.45
CA THR A 148 -11.94 14.33 17.80
C THR A 148 -12.20 14.94 16.42
N PRO A 149 -12.45 14.14 15.37
CA PRO A 149 -12.49 12.67 15.37
C PRO A 149 -11.10 12.02 15.49
N PRO A 150 -11.01 10.69 15.72
CA PRO A 150 -9.74 9.97 15.69
C PRO A 150 -8.94 10.22 14.40
N PRO A 151 -7.60 10.34 14.47
CA PRO A 151 -6.77 10.51 13.29
C PRO A 151 -6.90 9.31 12.34
N VAL A 152 -6.94 9.59 11.04
CA VAL A 152 -6.94 8.59 9.97
C VAL A 152 -5.70 8.78 9.11
N GLU A 153 -4.92 7.72 8.97
CA GLU A 153 -3.73 7.71 8.14
C GLU A 153 -3.90 6.85 6.90
N ILE A 154 -3.23 7.27 5.83
CA ILE A 154 -3.19 6.56 4.55
C ILE A 154 -1.75 6.10 4.31
N PRO A 155 -1.42 4.82 4.51
CA PRO A 155 -0.10 4.29 4.18
C PRO A 155 0.16 4.44 2.68
N SER A 156 1.34 4.98 2.34
CA SER A 156 1.77 5.10 0.95
C SER A 156 2.90 4.14 0.57
N PHE A 157 3.52 3.48 1.55
CA PHE A 157 4.67 2.56 1.39
C PHE A 157 5.65 3.04 0.32
N PRO A 158 6.54 4.00 0.64
CA PRO A 158 7.38 4.67 -0.36
C PRO A 158 8.10 3.67 -1.29
N ASP A 159 7.95 3.85 -2.60
CA ASP A 159 8.49 2.96 -3.63
C ASP A 159 8.02 1.49 -3.52
N GLY A 160 6.88 1.26 -2.87
CA GLY A 160 6.33 -0.05 -2.56
C GLY A 160 7.02 -0.77 -1.40
N LEU A 161 7.82 -0.06 -0.60
CA LEU A 161 8.55 -0.64 0.53
C LEU A 161 7.79 -0.40 1.83
N CYS A 162 7.39 -1.47 2.51
CA CYS A 162 6.99 -1.41 3.91
C CYS A 162 8.25 -1.50 4.77
N VAL A 163 8.74 -0.34 5.20
CA VAL A 163 9.97 -0.22 6.00
C VAL A 163 9.60 -0.04 7.46
N VAL A 164 10.22 -0.85 8.32
CA VAL A 164 10.09 -0.77 9.78
C VAL A 164 11.48 -0.72 10.39
N GLY A 165 11.60 -0.37 11.67
CA GLY A 165 12.88 -0.50 12.35
C GLY A 165 12.95 0.21 13.69
N ASN A 166 13.49 -0.50 14.67
CA ASN A 166 13.95 0.06 15.93
C ASN A 166 14.98 -0.93 16.54
N PRO A 167 16.31 -0.66 16.50
CA PRO A 167 16.95 0.57 16.01
C PRO A 167 17.12 0.61 14.48
N SER A 168 17.43 -0.51 13.82
CA SER A 168 17.87 -0.46 12.41
C SER A 168 16.73 -0.61 11.40
N PRO A 169 16.71 0.18 10.31
CA PRO A 169 15.70 0.08 9.26
C PRO A 169 15.84 -1.21 8.46
N HIS A 170 14.73 -1.89 8.24
CA HIS A 170 14.64 -3.08 7.40
C HIS A 170 13.31 -3.16 6.66
N ILE A 171 13.34 -3.87 5.54
CA ILE A 171 12.18 -4.12 4.71
C ILE A 171 11.37 -5.22 5.35
N LEU A 172 10.16 -4.91 5.76
CA LEU A 172 9.22 -5.90 6.24
C LEU A 172 8.57 -6.65 5.08
N SER A 173 8.16 -5.90 4.07
CA SER A 173 7.41 -6.41 2.92
C SER A 173 7.51 -5.47 1.73
N VAL A 174 7.38 -6.02 0.53
CA VAL A 174 7.53 -5.30 -0.74
C VAL A 174 6.30 -5.47 -1.61
N LEU A 175 5.76 -4.37 -2.11
CA LEU A 175 4.65 -4.37 -3.06
C LEU A 175 5.11 -4.97 -4.39
N LYS A 176 4.41 -5.99 -4.89
CA LYS A 176 4.72 -6.58 -6.20
C LYS A 176 4.70 -5.52 -7.30
N GLU A 177 5.67 -5.63 -8.21
CA GLU A 177 5.86 -4.77 -9.39
C GLU A 177 6.13 -3.27 -9.10
N SER A 178 6.26 -2.91 -7.82
CA SER A 178 6.68 -1.57 -7.40
C SER A 178 8.13 -1.26 -7.80
N PRO A 179 8.54 0.02 -7.75
CA PRO A 179 9.95 0.39 -7.96
C PRO A 179 10.92 -0.38 -7.04
N GLY A 180 10.54 -0.59 -5.78
CA GLY A 180 11.30 -1.38 -4.82
C GLY A 180 11.43 -2.86 -5.23
N ALA A 181 10.33 -3.49 -5.65
CA ALA A 181 10.39 -4.87 -6.16
C ALA A 181 11.29 -4.98 -7.40
N LYS A 182 11.16 -4.03 -8.33
CA LYS A 182 11.97 -3.99 -9.56
C LYS A 182 13.46 -3.75 -9.28
N ALA A 183 13.77 -3.03 -8.21
CA ALA A 183 15.13 -2.82 -7.71
C ALA A 183 15.71 -4.05 -6.97
N GLY A 184 14.91 -5.09 -6.74
CA GLY A 184 15.36 -6.35 -6.13
C GLY A 184 15.26 -6.40 -4.60
N PHE A 185 14.53 -5.47 -3.97
CA PHE A 185 14.24 -5.53 -2.54
C PHE A 185 13.35 -6.72 -2.20
N ARG A 186 13.54 -7.29 -1.01
CA ARG A 186 12.78 -8.43 -0.48
C ARG A 186 12.43 -8.19 0.98
N GLY A 187 11.32 -8.78 1.43
CA GLY A 187 11.02 -8.83 2.86
C GLY A 187 12.14 -9.53 3.64
N GLY A 188 12.56 -8.92 4.75
CA GLY A 188 13.69 -9.34 5.58
C GLY A 188 15.02 -8.62 5.29
N ASP A 189 15.13 -7.83 4.21
CA ASP A 189 16.35 -7.09 3.92
C ASP A 189 16.63 -6.01 4.98
N SER A 190 17.81 -6.02 5.60
CA SER A 190 18.26 -4.92 6.47
C SER A 190 18.95 -3.85 5.63
N ILE A 191 18.57 -2.58 5.80
CA ILE A 191 19.15 -1.48 5.03
C ILE A 191 20.39 -0.97 5.76
N LEU A 192 21.55 -1.06 5.10
CA LEU A 192 22.83 -0.66 5.68
C LEU A 192 23.25 0.73 5.22
N GLU A 193 23.10 1.01 3.93
CA GLU A 193 23.51 2.28 3.33
C GLU A 193 22.49 2.75 2.29
N ILE A 194 22.39 4.07 2.14
CA ILE A 194 21.65 4.76 1.10
C ILE A 194 22.52 5.89 0.53
N ALA A 195 22.64 5.95 -0.81
CA ALA A 195 23.45 6.92 -1.51
C ALA A 195 24.91 7.00 -0.98
N GLY A 196 25.47 5.86 -0.58
CA GLY A 196 26.83 5.75 -0.04
C GLY A 196 27.01 6.28 1.38
N GLN A 197 25.91 6.61 2.08
CA GLN A 197 25.90 6.99 3.50
C GLN A 197 25.23 5.88 4.31
N PRO A 198 25.58 5.69 5.60
CA PRO A 198 24.83 4.78 6.48
C PRO A 198 23.32 5.08 6.45
N ALA A 199 22.49 4.06 6.62
CA ALA A 199 21.03 4.20 6.59
C ALA A 199 20.49 5.05 7.76
N GLY A 200 21.26 5.19 8.84
CA GLY A 200 20.88 5.91 10.06
C GLY A 200 20.68 4.95 11.24
N ASP A 201 20.63 5.51 12.45
CA ASP A 201 20.55 4.72 13.69
C ASP A 201 19.09 4.40 14.10
N ASN A 202 18.12 5.03 13.44
CA ASN A 202 16.69 4.88 13.65
C ASN A 202 15.90 5.16 12.36
N LEU A 203 14.61 4.82 12.38
CA LEU A 203 13.75 4.94 11.19
C LEU A 203 13.48 6.40 10.78
N THR A 204 13.49 7.35 11.71
CA THR A 204 13.31 8.78 11.43
C THR A 204 14.49 9.35 10.65
N GLU A 205 15.72 9.02 11.06
CA GLU A 205 16.92 9.37 10.31
C GLU A 205 16.93 8.73 8.93
N PHE A 206 16.57 7.45 8.84
CA PHE A 206 16.42 6.77 7.56
C PHE A 206 15.43 7.48 6.65
N ALA A 207 14.23 7.82 7.14
CA ALA A 207 13.20 8.52 6.38
C ALA A 207 13.71 9.85 5.81
N THR A 208 14.44 10.61 6.63
CA THR A 208 15.04 11.89 6.23
C THR A 208 16.08 11.70 5.13
N ARG A 209 17.01 10.73 5.30
CA ARG A 209 18.05 10.42 4.32
C ARG A 209 17.45 9.88 3.02
N PHE A 210 16.43 9.03 3.12
CA PHE A 210 15.70 8.46 2.00
C PHE A 210 15.01 9.52 1.16
N LYS A 211 14.27 10.43 1.80
CA LYS A 211 13.64 11.56 1.12
C LYS A 211 14.69 12.43 0.40
N ALA A 212 15.75 12.84 1.11
CA ALA A 212 16.80 13.68 0.52
C ALA A 212 17.52 12.99 -0.65
N ALA A 213 17.82 11.69 -0.53
CA ALA A 213 18.43 10.91 -1.60
C ALA A 213 17.53 10.84 -2.83
N ARG A 214 16.23 10.59 -2.67
CA ARG A 214 15.26 10.57 -3.78
C ARG A 214 15.11 11.93 -4.44
N GLU A 215 14.99 13.00 -3.67
CA GLU A 215 14.88 14.35 -4.23
C GLU A 215 16.13 14.73 -5.03
N ASN A 216 17.32 14.41 -4.51
CA ASN A 216 18.58 14.65 -5.22
C ASN A 216 18.71 13.80 -6.49
N ALA A 217 18.31 12.53 -6.43
CA ALA A 217 18.29 11.62 -7.57
C ALA A 217 17.32 12.11 -8.66
N ALA A 218 16.11 12.52 -8.29
CA ALA A 218 15.12 13.07 -9.21
C ALA A 218 15.60 14.34 -9.92
N LYS A 219 16.30 15.24 -9.21
CA LYS A 219 16.89 16.47 -9.78
C LYS A 219 18.03 16.16 -10.75
N LYS A 220 18.87 15.18 -10.41
CA LYS A 220 20.05 14.79 -11.20
C LYS A 220 19.74 13.76 -12.28
N ARG A 221 18.48 13.34 -12.43
CA ARG A 221 18.06 12.22 -13.30
C ARG A 221 18.92 10.96 -13.06
N ALA A 222 19.22 10.69 -11.79
CA ALA A 222 20.08 9.60 -11.36
C ALA A 222 19.28 8.57 -10.53
N ASP A 223 19.88 7.40 -10.31
CA ASP A 223 19.32 6.37 -9.44
C ASP A 223 19.81 6.50 -7.99
N VAL A 224 19.02 5.99 -7.04
CA VAL A 224 19.45 5.87 -5.64
C VAL A 224 20.04 4.48 -5.41
N ARG A 225 21.30 4.43 -4.99
CA ARG A 225 21.95 3.16 -4.62
C ARG A 225 21.72 2.83 -3.16
N PHE A 226 21.44 1.57 -2.89
CA PHE A 226 21.30 1.01 -1.55
C PHE A 226 22.30 -0.10 -1.36
N LYS A 227 22.74 -0.28 -0.11
CA LYS A 227 23.41 -1.50 0.33
C LYS A 227 22.52 -2.17 1.36
N VAL A 228 22.18 -3.42 1.12
CA VAL A 228 21.30 -4.20 2.00
C VAL A 228 22.01 -5.46 2.47
N ARG A 229 21.59 -5.99 3.61
CA ARG A 229 21.92 -7.33 4.07
C ARG A 229 20.69 -8.21 3.95
N ARG A 230 20.79 -9.29 3.17
CA ARG A 230 19.74 -10.31 3.03
C ARG A 230 19.53 -11.04 4.36
N SER A 231 18.39 -11.69 4.52
CA SER A 231 18.11 -12.57 5.66
C SER A 231 19.08 -13.75 5.77
N THR A 232 19.74 -14.14 4.68
CA THR A 232 20.83 -15.13 4.62
C THR A 232 22.16 -14.61 5.17
N GLY A 233 22.29 -13.29 5.39
CA GLY A 233 23.51 -12.62 5.85
C GLY A 233 24.36 -12.00 4.72
N GLU A 234 24.07 -12.30 3.46
CA GLU A 234 24.78 -11.76 2.31
C GLU A 234 24.52 -10.26 2.14
N CYS A 235 25.55 -9.50 1.73
CA CYS A 235 25.41 -8.07 1.43
C CYS A 235 25.31 -7.85 -0.07
N GLU A 236 24.35 -7.02 -0.48
CA GLU A 236 24.07 -6.74 -1.89
C GLU A 236 23.86 -5.24 -2.12
N SER A 237 24.25 -4.78 -3.31
CA SER A 237 24.03 -3.40 -3.75
C SER A 237 22.82 -3.35 -4.69
N LEU A 238 21.78 -2.62 -4.31
CA LEU A 238 20.55 -2.45 -5.10
C LEU A 238 20.48 -1.05 -5.69
N VAL A 239 19.80 -0.92 -6.83
CA VAL A 239 19.63 0.35 -7.54
C VAL A 239 18.14 0.64 -7.69
N LEU A 240 17.68 1.70 -7.03
CA LEU A 240 16.32 2.18 -7.12
C LEU A 240 16.23 3.29 -8.16
N HIS A 241 15.50 3.02 -9.24
CA HIS A 241 15.23 4.01 -10.26
C HIS A 241 14.24 5.06 -9.75
N VAL A 242 14.62 6.33 -9.85
CA VAL A 242 13.78 7.46 -9.45
C VAL A 242 13.36 8.24 -10.70
N PRO A 243 12.05 8.37 -10.98
CA PRO A 243 11.61 9.15 -12.12
C PRO A 243 11.99 10.63 -11.95
N PRO A 244 12.37 11.32 -13.04
CA PRO A 244 12.73 12.72 -12.98
C PRO A 244 11.56 13.58 -12.51
N SER A 245 11.85 14.66 -11.77
CA SER A 245 10.80 15.59 -11.35
C SER A 245 10.33 16.42 -12.56
N TRP A 246 9.02 16.61 -12.72
CA TRP A 246 8.44 17.38 -13.84
C TRP A 246 9.04 18.80 -13.95
N ASN A 247 9.42 19.41 -12.82
CA ASN A 247 10.00 20.76 -12.78
C ASN A 247 11.47 20.81 -13.24
N SER A 248 12.18 19.68 -13.25
CA SER A 248 13.58 19.61 -13.70
C SER A 248 13.76 19.49 -15.22
N ALA A 249 12.67 19.53 -15.99
CA ALA A 249 12.71 19.55 -17.45
C ALA A 249 12.83 20.97 -18.05
N PHE A 250 12.73 22.03 -17.23
CA PHE A 250 12.66 23.43 -17.69
C PHE A 250 13.82 24.31 -17.19
N GLU A 251 14.82 23.75 -16.50
CA GLU A 251 15.99 24.48 -15.98
C GLU A 251 17.28 24.21 -16.78
N GLU A 252 17.20 23.75 -18.03
CA GLU A 252 18.35 23.66 -18.96
C GLU A 252 18.46 24.90 -19.85
#